data_AF-A0A419F079-F1
#
_entry.id   AF-A0A419F079-F1
#
_cell.length_a   1.000
_cell.length_b   1.000
_cell.length_c   1.000
_cell.angle_alpha   90.00
_cell.angle_beta   90.00
_cell.angle_gamma   90.00
#
_symmetry.space_group_name_H-M   'P 1'
#
loop_
_entity.id
_entity.type
_entity.pdbx_description
1 polymer ?
#
loop_
_entity_poly.entity_id
_entity_poly.type
_entity_poly.pdbx_seq_one_letter_code
_entity_poly.pdbx_strand_id
1 'polypeptide(L)'
;MRIATNMALKSGEIVRFELPLFRELGFGEKAGKVVWISKNDGEGPYAFQAGFDFVDVTRAERDRLRKWIFAAEIAGRARKASLRRGSDMGPVIKG
;
A
#
# COMPACT_ATOMS: atom_id res chain seq x y z
N MET A 1 4.82 -6.86 -0.93
CA MET A 1 3.74 -5.84 -1.05
C MET A 1 2.39 -6.55 -1.08
N ARG A 2 1.33 -6.00 -0.46
CA ARG A 2 -0.03 -6.56 -0.51
C ARG A 2 -0.90 -5.80 -1.51
N ILE A 3 -1.63 -6.50 -2.37
CA ILE A 3 -2.58 -5.93 -3.34
C ILE A 3 -3.92 -6.67 -3.22
N ALA A 4 -5.03 -5.95 -3.31
CA ALA A 4 -6.36 -6.53 -3.47
C ALA A 4 -6.67 -6.71 -4.96
N THR A 5 -7.18 -7.86 -5.37
CA THR A 5 -7.37 -8.21 -6.78
C THR A 5 -8.60 -9.11 -6.99
N ASN A 6 -9.16 -9.08 -8.19
CA ASN A 6 -10.16 -10.06 -8.66
C ASN A 6 -9.54 -11.19 -9.50
N MET A 7 -8.22 -11.13 -9.73
CA MET A 7 -7.50 -12.17 -10.44
C MET A 7 -7.25 -13.37 -9.52
N ALA A 8 -7.60 -14.56 -10.00
CA ALA A 8 -7.29 -15.82 -9.35
C ALA A 8 -5.82 -16.22 -9.63
N LEU A 9 -4.90 -15.61 -8.88
CA LEU A 9 -3.46 -15.85 -9.00
C LEU A 9 -3.04 -17.15 -8.28
N LYS A 10 -1.83 -17.63 -8.58
CA LYS A 10 -1.22 -18.78 -7.90
C LYS A 10 0.07 -18.38 -7.19
N SER A 11 0.34 -19.01 -6.05
CA SER A 11 1.64 -18.83 -5.39
C SER A 11 2.77 -19.28 -6.32
N GLY A 12 3.84 -18.49 -6.38
CA GLY A 12 4.98 -18.68 -7.27
C GLY A 12 4.82 -18.06 -8.66
N GLU A 13 3.61 -17.67 -9.06
CA GLU A 13 3.35 -17.02 -10.36
C GLU A 13 4.05 -15.66 -10.46
N ILE A 14 4.62 -15.37 -11.63
CA ILE A 14 5.17 -14.04 -11.92
C ILE A 14 4.11 -13.27 -12.70
N VAL A 15 3.71 -12.12 -12.16
CA VAL A 15 2.69 -11.26 -12.75
C VAL A 15 3.24 -9.87 -12.93
N ARG A 16 2.85 -9.25 -14.03
CA ARG A 16 3.15 -7.86 -14.32
C ARG A 16 1.98 -6.99 -13.89
N PHE A 17 2.28 -5.89 -13.23
CA PHE A 17 1.28 -4.96 -12.76
C PHE A 17 1.81 -3.52 -12.85
N GLU A 18 0.89 -2.62 -13.13
CA GLU A 18 1.09 -1.19 -13.02
C GLU A 18 0.16 -0.70 -11.91
N LEU A 19 0.73 -0.11 -10.86
CA LEU A 19 -0.05 0.51 -9.81
C LEU A 19 -0.10 2.02 -10.06
N PRO A 20 -1.24 2.69 -9.80
CA PRO A 20 -1.33 4.15 -9.93
C PRO A 20 -0.22 4.86 -9.15
N LEU A 21 0.04 4.39 -7.93
CA LEU A 21 1.13 4.87 -7.08
C LEU A 21 2.51 4.73 -7.74
N PHE A 22 2.73 3.65 -8.50
CA PHE A 22 4.01 3.44 -9.17
C PHE A 22 4.18 4.42 -10.30
N ARG A 23 3.13 4.66 -11.08
CA ARG A 23 3.13 5.67 -12.13
C ARG A 23 3.47 7.06 -11.56
N GLU A 24 2.84 7.46 -10.46
CA GLU A 24 3.12 8.74 -9.76
C GLU A 24 4.58 8.85 -9.30
N LEU A 25 5.18 7.73 -8.90
CA LEU A 25 6.56 7.67 -8.45
C LEU A 25 7.57 7.48 -9.60
N GLY A 26 7.11 7.50 -10.85
CA GLY A 26 7.94 7.25 -12.04
C GLY A 26 8.48 5.83 -12.12
N PHE A 27 7.78 4.88 -11.49
CA PHE A 27 7.95 3.45 -11.71
C PHE A 27 6.98 3.06 -12.82
N GLY A 28 7.51 2.51 -13.91
CA GLY A 28 6.67 1.90 -14.95
C GLY A 28 6.05 0.58 -14.48
N GLU A 29 5.66 -0.26 -15.44
CA GLU A 29 5.24 -1.64 -15.19
C GLU A 29 6.28 -2.38 -14.33
N LYS A 30 5.80 -3.18 -13.38
CA LYS A 30 6.65 -4.01 -12.52
C LYS A 30 6.23 -5.46 -12.55
N ALA A 31 7.21 -6.35 -12.48
CA ALA A 31 7.00 -7.78 -12.27
C ALA A 31 7.12 -8.11 -10.78
N GLY A 32 6.19 -8.92 -10.28
CA GLY A 32 6.26 -9.48 -8.94
C GLY A 32 5.90 -10.96 -8.93
N LYS A 33 6.59 -11.71 -8.09
CA LYS A 33 6.30 -13.09 -7.78
C LYS A 33 5.25 -13.12 -6.67
N VAL A 34 4.15 -13.84 -6.88
CA VAL A 34 3.14 -14.08 -5.85
C VAL A 34 3.77 -14.95 -4.76
N VAL A 35 3.82 -14.45 -3.54
CA VAL A 35 4.35 -15.20 -2.38
C VAL A 35 3.23 -15.77 -1.51
N TRP A 36 2.05 -15.17 -1.56
CA TRP A 36 0.83 -15.71 -0.94
C TRP A 36 -0.40 -15.14 -1.64
N ILE A 37 -1.51 -15.88 -1.58
CA ILE A 37 -2.83 -15.42 -1.98
C ILE A 37 -3.88 -16.00 -1.04
N SER A 38 -4.84 -15.19 -0.64
CA SER A 38 -5.99 -15.60 0.15
C SER A 38 -7.27 -15.05 -0.46
N LYS A 39 -8.39 -15.71 -0.19
CA LYS A 39 -9.70 -15.09 -0.42
C LYS A 39 -9.83 -13.88 0.50
N ASN A 40 -10.54 -12.87 0.01
CA ASN A 40 -10.91 -11.72 0.80
C ASN A 40 -12.30 -11.97 1.38
N ASP A 41 -12.37 -12.26 2.68
CA ASP A 41 -13.63 -12.61 3.34
C ASP A 41 -14.47 -11.37 3.76
N GLY A 42 -13.99 -10.17 3.43
CA GLY A 42 -14.68 -8.91 3.72
C GLY A 42 -15.59 -8.42 2.59
N GLU A 43 -16.51 -7.52 2.92
CA GLU A 43 -17.38 -6.79 1.97
C GLU A 43 -16.60 -5.73 1.17
N GLY A 44 -15.60 -6.18 0.41
CA GLY A 44 -14.82 -5.35 -0.50
C GLY A 44 -15.11 -5.69 -1.97
N PRO A 45 -14.84 -4.78 -2.91
CA PRO A 45 -15.03 -5.02 -4.35
C PRO A 45 -14.00 -6.02 -4.95
N TYR A 46 -13.09 -6.54 -4.13
CA TYR A 46 -12.02 -7.43 -4.53
C TYR A 46 -12.17 -8.80 -3.86
N ALA A 47 -12.22 -9.85 -4.66
CA ALA A 47 -12.42 -11.23 -4.20
C ALA A 47 -11.18 -11.85 -3.53
N PHE A 48 -9.98 -11.33 -3.82
CA PHE A 48 -8.71 -11.87 -3.31
C PHE A 48 -7.80 -10.79 -2.75
N GLN A 49 -6.92 -11.20 -1.84
CA GLN A 49 -5.73 -10.46 -1.46
C GLN A 49 -4.49 -11.29 -1.80
N ALA A 50 -3.48 -10.66 -2.36
CA ALA A 50 -2.24 -11.33 -2.72
C ALA A 50 -1.02 -10.53 -2.25
N GLY A 51 0.01 -11.26 -1.86
CA GLY A 51 1.34 -10.76 -1.56
C GLY A 51 2.29 -10.96 -2.71
N PHE A 52 3.09 -9.95 -3.01
CA PHE A 52 4.07 -9.95 -4.09
C PHE A 52 5.46 -9.58 -3.60
N ASP A 53 6.46 -10.33 -4.05
CA ASP A 53 7.87 -9.95 -4.00
C ASP A 53 8.29 -9.44 -5.37
N PHE A 54 8.99 -8.31 -5.41
CA PHE A 54 9.46 -7.74 -6.68
C PHE A 54 10.58 -8.59 -7.28
N VAL A 55 10.48 -8.88 -8.58
CA VAL A 55 11.49 -9.68 -9.29
C VAL A 55 12.65 -8.80 -9.76
N ASP A 56 12.37 -7.65 -10.39
CA ASP A 56 13.38 -6.80 -11.02
C ASP A 56 13.26 -5.33 -10.57
N VAL A 57 13.57 -5.06 -9.31
CA VAL A 57 13.65 -3.70 -8.78
C VAL A 57 15.11 -3.29 -8.63
N THR A 58 15.49 -2.29 -9.41
CA THR A 58 16.85 -1.71 -9.36
C THR A 58 17.10 -1.06 -8.00
N ARG A 59 18.37 -0.84 -7.64
CA ARG A 59 18.72 -0.17 -6.38
C ARG A 59 18.12 1.24 -6.29
N ALA A 60 18.18 2.02 -7.38
CA ALA A 60 17.63 3.37 -7.43
C ALA A 60 16.10 3.38 -7.24
N GLU A 61 15.40 2.40 -7.80
CA GLU A 61 13.97 2.20 -7.60
C GLU A 61 13.65 1.77 -6.17
N ARG A 62 14.40 0.84 -5.61
CA ARG A 62 14.25 0.42 -4.20
C ARG A 62 14.41 1.60 -3.24
N ASP A 63 15.40 2.45 -3.47
CA ASP A 63 15.67 3.61 -2.65
C ASP A 63 14.58 4.68 -2.78
N ARG A 64 14.04 4.90 -3.99
CA ARG A 64 12.86 5.76 -4.20
C ARG A 64 11.64 5.23 -3.45
N LEU A 65 11.37 3.93 -3.54
CA LEU A 65 10.22 3.30 -2.87
C LEU A 65 10.35 3.42 -1.35
N ARG A 66 11.56 3.17 -0.79
CA ARG A 66 11.84 3.31 0.64
C ARG A 66 11.64 4.74 1.13
N LYS A 67 12.17 5.73 0.41
CA LYS A 67 12.00 7.16 0.75
C LYS A 67 10.52 7.54 0.74
N TRP A 68 9.77 7.06 -0.24
CA TRP A 68 8.34 7.32 -0.31
C TRP A 68 7.56 6.66 0.85
N ILE A 69 7.80 5.37 1.13
CA ILE A 69 7.16 4.67 2.27
C ILE A 69 7.44 5.42 3.56
N PHE A 70 8.69 5.80 3.79
CA PHE A 70 9.09 6.53 4.99
C PHE A 70 8.38 7.89 5.10
N ALA A 71 8.29 8.65 4.00
CA ALA A 71 7.56 9.92 3.96
C ALA A 71 6.05 9.72 4.23
N ALA A 72 5.44 8.68 3.64
CA ALA A 72 4.04 8.35 3.85
C ALA A 72 3.74 7.93 5.30
N GLU A 73 4.65 7.18 5.93
CA GLU A 73 4.54 6.80 7.33
C GLU A 73 4.64 8.01 8.27
N ILE A 74 5.57 8.94 7.99
CA ILE A 74 5.68 10.19 8.74
C ILE A 74 4.40 11.02 8.60
N ALA A 75 3.90 11.21 7.37
CA ALA A 75 2.68 11.96 7.11
C ALA A 75 1.46 11.32 7.79
N GLY A 76 1.35 9.99 7.74
CA GLY A 76 0.30 9.23 8.41
C GLY A 76 0.35 9.36 9.94
N ARG A 77 1.56 9.34 10.53
CA ARG A 77 1.77 9.58 11.97
C ARG A 77 1.41 11.01 12.36
N ALA A 78 1.79 12.00 11.55
CA ALA A 78 1.45 13.40 11.77
C ALA A 78 -0.08 13.62 11.74
N ARG A 79 -0.78 13.01 10.78
CA ARG A 79 -2.25 13.05 10.69
C ARG A 79 -2.95 12.35 11.86
N LYS A 80 -2.42 11.22 12.33
CA LYS A 80 -2.95 10.56 13.55
C LYS A 80 -2.71 11.41 14.80
N ALA A 81 -1.58 12.09 14.91
CA ALA A 81 -1.26 12.98 16.02
C ALA A 81 -2.09 14.28 16.02
N SER A 82 -2.47 14.80 14.85
CA SER A 82 -3.39 15.95 14.76
C SER A 82 -4.83 15.56 15.11
N LEU A 83 -5.27 14.35 14.73
CA LEU A 83 -6.60 13.84 15.10
C LEU A 83 -6.73 13.62 16.62
N ARG A 84 -5.70 13.05 17.27
CA ARG A 84 -5.70 12.90 18.74
C ARG A 84 -5.76 14.26 19.47
N ARG A 85 -5.02 15.26 19.00
CA ARG A 85 -5.05 16.62 19.57
C ARG A 85 -6.38 17.36 19.33
N GLY A 86 -7.11 17.03 18.27
CA GLY A 86 -8.45 17.56 18.03
C GLY A 86 -9.53 16.94 18.92
N SER A 87 -9.28 15.75 19.47
CA SER A 87 -10.19 15.06 20.41
C SER A 87 -10.03 15.51 21.86
N ASP A 88 -8.88 16.10 22.22
CA ASP A 88 -8.62 16.65 23.57
C ASP A 88 -9.19 18.07 23.76
N MET A 89 -9.67 18.69 22.69
CA MET A 89 -10.43 19.95 22.73
C MET A 89 -11.92 19.62 22.85
N GLY A 90 -12.32 19.13 24.03
CA GLY A 90 -13.74 18.99 24.38
C GLY A 90 -14.51 20.31 24.21
N PRO A 91 -15.84 20.27 24.05
CA PRO A 91 -16.63 21.46 23.78
C PRO A 91 -16.42 22.50 24.88
N VAL A 92 -15.96 23.69 24.50
CA VAL A 92 -15.96 24.86 25.38
C VAL A 92 -17.42 25.30 25.54
N ILE A 93 -18.07 24.83 26.60
CA ILE A 93 -19.34 25.39 27.06
C ILE A 93 -19.02 26.80 27.59
N LYS A 94 -19.35 27.83 26.80
CA LYS A 94 -19.43 29.20 27.32
C LYS A 94 -20.75 29.34 28.08
N GLY A 95 -20.64 29.74 29.35
CA GLY A 95 -21.78 30.06 30.21
C GLY A 95 -22.50 31.33 29.82
#